data_AF-A0A9P1FLS2-F1
#
_entry.id   AF-A0A9P1FLS2-F1
#
_cell.length_a   1.000
_cell.length_b   1.000
_cell.length_c   1.000
_cell.angle_alpha   90.00
_cell.angle_beta   90.00
_cell.angle_gamma   90.00
#
_symmetry.space_group_name_H-M   'P 1'
#
loop_
_entity.id
_entity.type
_entity.pdbx_description
1 polymer ?
#
loop_
_entity_poly.entity_id
_entity_poly.type
_entity_poly.pdbx_seq_one_letter_code
_entity_poly.pdbx_strand_id
1 'polypeptide(L)'
;MHLQAGYDENIELDKKGFVKDPTWKGAQKMMNNPEKFLQNLKGFKSYIDDGKVPQQNVEKARKIQTNMGDEFSKEGMSKKSSAAAGLCVWIINIIMYYDVVVQVEPKRNALREATDTLNAANTKLAEVKELVQTLETNLAALMKEFDKAMAEKSALMADAEKCQNKLNMAQRLVGALAANGVIWEQTVENAGQELVFIPGDTLVACSYASYVGVFTRQYREDTVDAFVQYLTKKGVPLGPKPDPLAVLATDAEMAAWAGQGLPSDRVSCENGAILCNSQRWSLIIDPQLQGIVWIKNRESDNGLQVTRMGHSKMLSTFEMSLDQGKPVLIENMGEGIDAVIMPVVSRNTIKRGNKRVVKLGDKEIVLNNSFKLFMQTKLSNPHYPPEIQAECTIINFTVTEDGLEDQLLFLVVKLERPDLAKKKSELIKQQNEFKV
;
A
#
# COMPACT_ATOMS: atom_id res chain seq x y z
N MET A 1 23.75 62.22 93.57
CA MET A 1 24.59 63.20 92.86
C MET A 1 25.27 62.63 91.63
N HIS A 2 26.14 61.61 91.74
CA HIS A 2 26.81 61.04 90.56
C HIS A 2 25.86 60.52 89.47
N LEU A 3 24.75 59.87 89.83
CA LEU A 3 23.76 59.45 88.82
C LEU A 3 23.09 60.61 88.09
N GLN A 4 22.83 61.74 88.77
CA GLN A 4 22.21 62.91 88.16
C GLN A 4 23.22 63.89 87.55
N ALA A 5 24.50 63.53 87.53
CA ALA A 5 25.55 64.35 86.94
C ALA A 5 25.31 64.51 85.43
N GLY A 6 25.12 65.75 84.98
CA GLY A 6 24.76 66.07 83.59
C GLY A 6 23.26 65.99 83.28
N TYR A 7 22.43 65.61 84.24
CA TYR A 7 20.97 65.62 84.14
C TYR A 7 20.33 66.71 85.01
N ASP A 8 20.88 66.97 86.20
CA ASP A 8 20.51 68.11 87.04
C ASP A 8 21.46 69.30 86.78
N GLU A 9 20.89 70.41 86.31
CA GLU A 9 21.61 71.66 85.98
C GLU A 9 22.37 72.25 87.18
N ASN A 10 22.00 71.90 88.41
CA ASN A 10 22.63 72.40 89.63
C ASN A 10 23.93 71.66 89.99
N ILE A 11 24.27 70.60 89.25
CA ILE A 11 25.50 69.83 89.46
C ILE A 11 26.56 70.29 88.46
N GLU A 12 27.48 71.14 88.92
CA GLU A 12 28.64 71.54 88.11
C GLU A 12 29.55 70.33 87.83
N LEU A 13 29.94 70.18 86.56
CA LEU A 13 30.88 69.15 86.12
C LEU A 13 32.29 69.73 85.90
N ASP A 14 33.31 68.93 86.17
CA ASP A 14 34.70 69.18 85.77
C ASP A 14 34.85 68.95 84.25
N LYS A 15 35.92 69.47 83.63
CA LYS A 15 36.28 69.29 82.21
C LYS A 15 36.31 67.82 81.74
N LYS A 16 36.39 66.84 82.66
CA LYS A 16 36.34 65.38 82.43
C LYS A 16 34.95 64.76 82.69
N GLY A 17 33.91 65.56 82.94
CA GLY A 17 32.53 65.10 83.13
C GLY A 17 32.20 64.60 84.54
N PHE A 18 33.10 64.79 85.51
CA PHE A 18 32.85 64.40 86.90
C PHE A 18 32.20 65.50 87.71
N VAL A 19 31.48 65.14 88.75
CA VAL A 19 30.91 66.11 89.69
C VAL A 19 32.03 66.92 90.36
N LYS A 20 32.02 68.24 90.15
CA LYS A 20 33.09 69.17 90.53
C LYS A 20 33.19 69.42 92.05
N ASP A 21 32.06 69.36 92.77
CA ASP A 21 32.02 69.53 94.23
C ASP A 21 31.21 68.40 94.91
N PRO A 22 31.82 67.24 95.22
CA PRO A 22 31.18 66.12 95.91
C PRO A 22 31.07 66.32 97.43
N THR A 23 31.05 67.56 97.93
CA THR A 23 30.92 67.86 99.36
C THR A 23 29.46 68.07 99.78
N TRP A 24 29.22 68.15 101.09
CA TRP A 24 27.91 68.45 101.68
C TRP A 24 27.25 69.71 101.08
N LYS A 25 28.05 70.73 100.75
CA LYS A 25 27.55 71.96 100.10
C LYS A 25 26.97 71.70 98.70
N GLY A 26 27.59 70.83 97.91
CA GLY A 26 27.09 70.43 96.60
C GLY A 26 25.78 69.64 96.68
N ALA A 27 25.68 68.74 97.68
CA ALA A 27 24.46 67.98 97.93
C ALA A 27 23.28 68.87 98.38
N GLN A 28 23.53 69.89 99.20
CA GLN A 28 22.51 70.87 99.60
C GLN A 28 22.00 71.69 98.41
N LYS A 29 22.87 72.13 97.50
CA LYS A 29 22.46 72.85 96.28
C LYS A 29 21.57 71.99 95.37
N MET A 30 21.91 70.72 95.20
CA MET A 30 21.11 69.76 94.42
C MET A 30 19.68 69.59 95.01
N MET A 31 19.56 69.59 96.33
CA MET A 31 18.30 69.37 97.04
C MET A 31 17.57 70.67 97.44
N ASN A 32 18.04 71.84 96.97
CA ASN A 32 17.49 73.14 97.36
C ASN A 32 16.05 73.35 96.85
N ASN A 33 15.64 72.69 95.77
CA ASN A 33 14.27 72.68 95.26
C ASN A 33 13.70 71.25 95.29
N PRO A 34 12.87 70.90 96.28
CA PRO A 34 12.34 69.54 96.45
C PRO A 34 11.50 69.04 95.27
N GLU A 35 10.76 69.93 94.60
CA GLU A 35 9.82 69.57 93.54
C GLU A 35 10.56 69.25 92.22
N LYS A 36 11.57 70.06 91.87
CA LYS A 36 12.46 69.80 90.71
C LYS A 36 13.30 68.54 90.91
N PHE A 37 13.81 68.30 92.12
CA PHE A 37 14.57 67.09 92.44
C PHE A 37 13.74 65.81 92.26
N LEU A 38 12.45 65.83 92.63
CA LEU A 38 11.56 64.68 92.48
C LEU A 38 11.13 64.42 91.03
N GLN A 39 10.93 65.49 90.23
CA GLN A 39 10.74 65.37 88.78
C GLN A 39 11.97 64.74 88.12
N ASN A 40 13.17 65.17 88.51
CA ASN A 40 14.41 64.60 87.98
C ASN A 40 14.52 63.10 88.29
N LEU A 41 14.17 62.67 89.51
CA LEU A 41 14.18 61.24 89.86
C LEU A 41 13.17 60.41 89.05
N LYS A 42 11.99 60.97 88.73
CA LYS A 42 10.97 60.28 87.91
C LYS A 42 11.34 60.25 86.43
N GLY A 43 11.91 61.33 85.90
CA GLY A 43 12.32 61.47 84.50
C GLY A 43 13.66 60.81 84.15
N PHE A 44 14.42 60.37 85.15
CA PHE A 44 15.73 59.73 84.92
C PHE A 44 15.62 58.41 84.14
N LYS A 45 14.48 57.71 84.22
CA LYS A 45 14.26 56.46 83.49
C LYS A 45 14.31 56.67 81.97
N SER A 46 13.58 57.66 81.44
CA SER A 46 13.63 58.01 80.01
C SER A 46 15.01 58.51 79.58
N TYR A 47 15.77 59.10 80.50
CA TYR A 47 17.14 59.53 80.24
C TYR A 47 18.12 58.35 80.09
N ILE A 48 17.83 57.21 80.74
CA ILE A 48 18.55 55.93 80.54
C ILE A 48 18.12 55.28 79.22
N ASP A 49 16.82 55.26 78.92
CA ASP A 49 16.27 54.69 77.68
C ASP A 49 16.81 55.41 76.43
N ASP A 50 17.10 56.71 76.53
CA ASP A 50 17.71 57.52 75.46
C ASP A 50 19.24 57.32 75.34
N GLY A 51 19.88 56.50 76.20
CA GLY A 51 21.32 56.27 76.19
C GLY A 51 22.18 57.47 76.63
N LYS A 52 21.58 58.48 77.27
CA LYS A 52 22.25 59.76 77.62
C LYS A 52 22.97 59.73 78.97
N VAL A 53 22.86 58.65 79.73
CA VAL A 53 23.57 58.46 81.00
C VAL A 53 24.98 57.93 80.75
N PRO A 54 26.05 58.67 81.11
CA PRO A 54 27.41 58.17 80.94
C PRO A 54 27.70 56.98 81.88
N GLN A 55 28.25 55.90 81.33
CA GLN A 55 28.65 54.71 82.08
C GLN A 55 29.52 55.05 83.31
N GLN A 56 30.41 56.04 83.16
CA GLN A 56 31.32 56.49 84.21
C GLN A 56 30.60 57.04 85.46
N ASN A 57 29.41 57.62 85.28
CA ASN A 57 28.60 58.18 86.37
C ASN A 57 27.87 57.08 87.16
N VAL A 58 27.40 56.05 86.45
CA VAL A 58 26.79 54.85 87.03
C VAL A 58 27.82 54.02 87.78
N GLU A 59 29.02 53.86 87.22
CA GLU A 59 30.13 53.15 87.88
C GLU A 59 30.62 53.84 89.15
N LYS A 60 30.67 55.19 89.17
CA LYS A 60 30.98 55.95 90.39
C LYS A 60 29.90 55.81 91.45
N ALA A 61 28.63 55.86 91.05
CA ALA A 61 27.52 55.62 91.96
C ALA A 61 27.55 54.18 92.54
N ARG A 62 27.89 53.19 91.71
CA ARG A 62 28.09 51.79 92.11
C ARG A 62 29.26 51.65 93.09
N LYS A 63 30.40 52.27 92.83
CA LYS A 63 31.56 52.26 93.75
C LYS A 63 31.20 52.83 95.13
N ILE A 64 30.39 53.88 95.17
CA ILE A 64 29.92 54.47 96.44
C ILE A 64 28.93 53.54 97.14
N GLN A 65 28.02 52.90 96.40
CA GLN A 65 27.14 51.87 96.94
C GLN A 65 27.95 50.71 97.55
N THR A 66 28.92 50.17 96.82
CA THR A 66 29.76 49.04 97.29
C THR A 66 30.61 49.41 98.50
N ASN A 67 31.16 50.63 98.54
CA ASN A 67 31.98 51.11 99.66
C ASN A 67 31.18 51.33 100.95
N MET A 68 29.87 51.56 100.87
CA MET A 68 28.99 51.66 102.04
C MET A 68 28.52 50.28 102.56
N GLY A 69 28.85 49.19 101.87
CA GLY A 69 28.56 47.81 102.30
C GLY A 69 27.07 47.52 102.51
N ASP A 70 26.79 46.50 103.34
CA ASP A 70 25.43 46.01 103.60
C ASP A 70 24.53 47.02 104.35
N GLU A 71 25.10 48.12 104.88
CA GLU A 71 24.32 49.25 105.43
C GLU A 71 23.57 50.05 104.34
N PHE A 72 24.00 49.99 103.07
CA PHE A 72 23.33 50.65 101.95
C PHE A 72 22.20 49.79 101.37
N SER A 73 21.22 49.50 102.23
CA SER A 73 20.00 48.76 101.91
C SER A 73 18.77 49.49 102.43
N LYS A 74 17.59 49.14 101.92
CA LYS A 74 16.32 49.72 102.41
C LYS A 74 16.15 49.52 103.92
N GLU A 75 16.57 48.36 104.42
CA GLU A 75 16.46 47.95 105.82
C GLU A 75 17.50 48.65 106.70
N GLY A 76 18.74 48.81 106.23
CA GLY A 76 19.78 49.57 106.93
C GLY A 76 19.47 51.07 107.01
N MET A 77 19.04 51.67 105.89
CA MET A 77 18.75 53.10 105.82
C MET A 77 17.42 53.49 106.49
N SER A 78 16.42 52.60 106.56
CA SER A 78 15.15 52.88 107.25
C SER A 78 15.33 53.11 108.76
N LYS A 79 16.36 52.50 109.38
CA LYS A 79 16.70 52.74 110.80
C LYS A 79 17.24 54.15 111.05
N LYS A 80 17.78 54.82 110.02
CA LYS A 80 18.33 56.19 110.12
C LYS A 80 17.37 57.25 109.56
N SER A 81 16.67 56.98 108.45
CA SER A 81 15.66 57.86 107.86
C SER A 81 14.79 57.14 106.83
N SER A 82 13.46 57.29 106.95
CA SER A 82 12.47 56.76 105.99
C SER A 82 12.67 57.32 104.56
N ALA A 83 12.95 58.62 104.43
CA ALA A 83 13.16 59.26 103.13
C ALA A 83 14.47 58.80 102.45
N ALA A 84 15.52 58.56 103.24
CA ALA A 84 16.79 58.04 102.74
C ALA A 84 16.65 56.60 102.21
N ALA A 85 15.81 55.77 102.84
CA ALA A 85 15.53 54.41 102.38
C ALA A 85 14.85 54.38 101.01
N GLY A 86 13.94 55.32 100.72
CA GLY A 86 13.30 55.45 99.40
C GLY A 86 14.29 55.81 98.29
N LEU A 87 15.23 56.72 98.56
CA LEU A 87 16.29 57.09 97.61
C LEU A 87 17.30 55.97 97.41
N CYS A 88 17.61 55.19 98.46
CA CYS A 88 18.47 54.01 98.36
C CYS A 88 17.88 52.97 97.38
N VAL A 89 16.59 52.65 97.50
CA VAL A 89 15.88 51.73 96.58
C VAL A 89 15.88 52.27 95.15
N TRP A 90 15.65 53.57 94.97
CA TRP A 90 15.70 54.20 93.65
C TRP A 90 17.08 54.06 93.00
N ILE A 91 18.17 54.32 93.74
CA ILE A 91 19.55 54.18 93.25
C ILE A 91 19.83 52.74 92.81
N ILE A 92 19.46 51.75 93.63
CA ILE A 92 19.67 50.32 93.33
C ILE A 92 18.93 49.93 92.04
N ASN A 93 17.63 50.25 91.95
CA ASN A 93 16.80 49.88 90.80
C ASN A 93 17.23 50.57 89.51
N ILE A 94 17.68 51.82 89.60
CA ILE A 94 18.15 52.59 88.44
C ILE A 94 19.49 52.06 87.90
N ILE A 95 20.40 51.66 88.78
CA ILE A 95 21.66 51.02 88.37
C ILE A 95 21.37 49.67 87.69
N MET A 96 20.45 48.86 88.25
CA MET A 96 20.03 47.59 87.62
C MET A 96 19.33 47.80 86.28
N TYR A 97 18.47 48.81 86.16
CA TYR A 97 17.74 49.12 84.92
C TYR A 97 18.70 49.52 83.79
N TYR A 98 19.72 50.34 84.09
CA TYR A 98 20.77 50.70 83.14
C TYR A 98 21.50 49.46 82.60
N ASP A 99 21.87 48.51 83.47
CA ASP A 99 22.57 47.29 83.05
C ASP A 99 21.72 46.42 82.09
N VAL A 100 20.40 46.37 82.29
CA VAL A 100 19.47 45.60 81.44
C VAL A 100 19.29 46.27 80.07
N VAL A 101 19.12 47.59 80.02
CA VAL A 101 18.94 48.34 78.76
C VAL A 101 20.16 48.18 77.85
N VAL A 102 21.37 48.34 78.41
CA VAL A 102 22.63 48.19 77.67
C VAL A 102 22.78 46.80 77.03
N GLN A 103 22.24 45.75 77.64
CA GLN A 103 22.31 44.39 77.09
C GLN A 103 21.23 44.06 76.06
N VAL A 104 20.04 44.65 76.15
CA VAL A 104 18.86 44.26 75.35
C VAL A 104 18.74 45.09 74.06
N GLU A 105 19.20 46.34 74.08
CA GLU A 105 19.09 47.25 72.95
C GLU A 105 19.90 46.83 71.70
N PRO A 106 21.14 46.31 71.81
CA PRO A 106 21.86 45.75 70.67
C PRO A 106 21.12 44.56 70.03
N LYS A 107 20.48 43.71 70.85
CA LYS A 107 19.72 42.55 70.39
C LYS A 107 18.43 42.95 69.67
N ARG A 108 17.76 44.02 70.12
CA ARG A 108 16.59 44.59 69.44
C ARG A 108 16.95 45.20 68.08
N ASN A 109 18.07 45.92 68.00
CA ASN A 109 18.55 46.48 66.75
C ASN A 109 18.96 45.38 65.75
N ALA A 110 19.71 44.36 66.21
CA ALA A 110 20.07 43.21 65.37
C ALA A 110 18.84 42.42 64.89
N LEU A 111 17.82 42.25 65.74
CA LEU A 111 16.56 41.60 65.34
C LEU A 111 15.84 42.41 64.26
N ARG A 112 15.77 43.73 64.41
CA ARG A 112 15.13 44.61 63.41
C ARG A 112 15.86 44.54 62.08
N GLU A 113 17.18 44.68 62.06
CA GLU A 113 17.99 44.57 60.84
C GLU A 113 17.81 43.22 60.14
N ALA A 114 17.85 42.12 60.89
CA ALA A 114 17.63 40.78 60.33
C ALA A 114 16.20 40.62 59.79
N THR A 115 15.20 41.20 60.46
CA THR A 115 13.79 41.16 60.03
C THR A 115 13.58 41.98 58.76
N ASP A 116 14.17 43.17 58.67
CA ASP A 116 14.09 44.04 57.48
C ASP A 116 14.79 43.38 56.28
N THR A 117 15.95 42.75 56.52
CA THR A 117 16.68 42.01 55.47
C THR A 117 15.89 40.79 54.99
N LEU A 118 15.27 40.04 55.91
CA LEU A 118 14.44 38.88 55.60
C LEU A 118 13.18 39.28 54.82
N ASN A 119 12.53 40.38 55.22
CA ASN A 119 11.37 40.91 54.52
C ASN A 119 11.74 41.35 53.10
N ALA A 120 12.83 42.10 52.92
CA ALA A 120 13.30 42.50 51.59
C ALA A 120 13.65 41.31 50.69
N ALA A 121 14.29 40.26 51.24
CA ALA A 121 14.59 39.04 50.50
C ALA A 121 13.32 38.25 50.14
N ASN A 122 12.34 38.18 51.05
CA ASN A 122 11.06 37.51 50.79
C ASN A 122 10.23 38.23 49.73
N THR A 123 10.22 39.57 49.71
CA THR A 123 9.54 40.32 48.65
C THR A 123 10.15 40.02 47.28
N LYS A 124 11.49 40.04 47.16
CA LYS A 124 12.18 39.68 45.92
C LYS A 124 11.94 38.22 45.52
N LEU A 125 11.91 37.30 46.48
CA LEU A 125 11.62 35.89 46.21
C LEU A 125 10.19 35.71 45.68
N ALA A 126 9.23 36.46 46.21
CA ALA A 126 7.84 36.44 45.72
C ALA A 126 7.75 36.94 44.27
N GLU A 127 8.37 38.07 43.95
CA GLU A 127 8.42 38.63 42.59
C GLU A 127 9.05 37.66 41.59
N VAL A 128 10.19 37.04 41.94
CA VAL A 128 10.87 36.07 41.07
C VAL A 128 10.03 34.81 40.89
N LYS A 129 9.37 34.31 41.95
CA LYS A 129 8.47 33.16 41.85
C LYS A 129 7.28 33.44 40.94
N GLU A 130 6.69 34.64 41.04
CA GLU A 130 5.59 35.06 40.18
C GLU A 130 6.04 35.13 38.71
N LEU A 131 7.22 35.71 38.45
CA LEU A 131 7.79 35.78 37.12
C LEU A 131 8.03 34.38 36.52
N VAL A 132 8.64 33.48 37.29
CA VAL A 132 8.85 32.07 36.88
C VAL A 132 7.53 31.41 36.56
N GLN A 133 6.50 31.60 37.39
CA GLN A 133 5.19 31.02 37.17
C GLN A 133 4.55 31.54 35.87
N THR A 134 4.65 32.84 35.57
CA THR A 134 4.19 33.40 34.28
C THR A 134 4.98 32.85 33.10
N LEU A 135 6.31 32.73 33.21
CA LEU A 135 7.14 32.19 32.13
C LEU A 135 6.86 30.71 31.87
N GLU A 136 6.67 29.90 32.91
CA GLU A 136 6.27 28.50 32.80
C GLU A 136 4.89 28.37 32.13
N THR A 137 3.95 29.25 32.49
CA THR A 137 2.61 29.26 31.89
C THR A 137 2.67 29.61 30.40
N ASN A 138 3.47 30.63 30.04
CA ASN A 138 3.66 31.04 28.65
C ASN A 138 4.41 29.97 27.83
N LEU A 139 5.44 29.34 28.41
CA LEU A 139 6.17 28.24 27.79
C LEU A 139 5.23 27.05 27.51
N ALA A 140 4.39 26.68 28.48
CA ALA A 140 3.43 25.60 28.32
C ALA A 140 2.40 25.91 27.21
N ALA A 141 1.94 27.16 27.12
CA ALA A 141 1.04 27.59 26.04
C ALA A 141 1.73 27.50 24.66
N LEU A 142 2.95 28.02 24.54
CA LEU A 142 3.73 27.96 23.29
C LEU A 142 4.07 26.53 22.89
N MET A 143 4.46 25.66 23.83
CA MET A 143 4.72 24.24 23.55
C MET A 143 3.46 23.55 23.03
N LYS A 144 2.30 23.84 23.62
CA LYS A 144 1.02 23.28 23.15
C LYS A 144 0.67 23.74 21.73
N GLU A 145 0.89 25.01 21.41
CA GLU A 145 0.68 25.53 20.05
C GLU A 145 1.68 24.94 19.05
N PHE A 146 2.94 24.80 19.45
CA PHE A 146 3.99 24.19 18.65
C PHE A 146 3.67 22.73 18.33
N ASP A 147 3.28 21.94 19.34
CA ASP A 147 2.92 20.53 19.16
C ASP A 147 1.69 20.39 18.25
N LYS A 148 0.70 21.28 18.40
CA LYS A 148 -0.47 21.32 17.50
C LYS A 148 -0.06 21.63 16.05
N ALA A 149 0.76 22.66 15.84
CA ALA A 149 1.21 23.04 14.51
C ALA A 149 2.10 21.94 13.87
N MET A 150 2.94 21.27 14.67
CA MET A 150 3.75 20.14 14.20
C MET A 150 2.90 18.92 13.83
N ALA A 151 1.85 18.62 14.61
CA ALA A 151 0.90 17.56 14.29
C ALA A 151 0.14 17.86 12.99
N GLU A 152 -0.35 19.09 12.82
CA GLU A 152 -1.02 19.53 11.58
C GLU A 152 -0.08 19.46 10.37
N LYS A 153 1.16 19.94 10.51
CA LYS A 153 2.18 19.83 9.47
C LYS A 153 2.46 18.37 9.08
N SER A 154 2.63 17.49 10.07
CA SER A 154 2.89 16.07 9.82
C SER A 154 1.71 15.39 9.11
N ALA A 155 0.47 15.69 9.52
CA ALA A 155 -0.73 15.17 8.86
C ALA A 155 -0.83 15.63 7.40
N LEU A 156 -0.61 16.91 7.13
CA LEU A 156 -0.61 17.46 5.76
C LEU A 156 0.49 16.85 4.89
N MET A 157 1.70 16.66 5.43
CA MET A 157 2.79 15.99 4.70
C MET A 157 2.44 14.54 4.36
N ALA A 158 1.85 13.79 5.30
CA ALA A 158 1.42 12.42 5.07
C ALA A 158 0.31 12.33 4.01
N ASP A 159 -0.64 13.27 3.99
CA ASP A 159 -1.70 13.30 2.99
C ASP A 159 -1.18 13.74 1.60
N ALA A 160 -0.22 14.66 1.55
CA ALA A 160 0.47 15.02 0.33
C ALA A 160 1.23 13.83 -0.26
N GLU A 161 1.93 13.05 0.56
CA GLU A 161 2.63 11.84 0.14
C GLU A 161 1.66 10.77 -0.39
N LYS A 162 0.53 10.53 0.30
CA LYS A 162 -0.52 9.63 -0.20
C LYS A 162 -1.08 10.10 -1.55
N CYS A 163 -1.30 11.41 -1.71
CA CYS A 163 -1.79 11.97 -2.96
C CYS A 163 -0.76 11.77 -4.08
N GLN A 164 0.52 12.06 -3.82
CA GLN A 164 1.60 11.87 -4.79
C GLN A 164 1.72 10.40 -5.23
N ASN A 165 1.60 9.46 -4.29
CA ASN A 165 1.63 8.04 -4.61
C ASN A 165 0.45 7.63 -5.49
N LYS A 166 -0.77 8.11 -5.20
CA LYS A 166 -1.95 7.89 -6.06
C LYS A 166 -1.75 8.50 -7.46
N LEU A 167 -1.20 9.70 -7.54
CA LEU A 167 -0.91 10.38 -8.80
C LEU A 167 0.10 9.60 -9.64
N ASN A 168 1.19 9.13 -9.03
CA ASN A 168 2.20 8.32 -9.70
C ASN A 168 1.60 7.00 -10.24
N MET A 169 0.73 6.34 -9.47
CA MET A 169 0.02 5.14 -9.92
C MET A 169 -0.92 5.45 -11.10
N ALA A 170 -1.69 6.54 -11.01
CA ALA A 170 -2.58 6.97 -12.08
C ALA A 170 -1.82 7.33 -13.35
N GLN A 171 -0.69 8.05 -13.26
CA GLN A 171 0.15 8.37 -14.40
C GLN A 171 0.72 7.14 -15.09
N ARG A 172 1.20 6.15 -14.31
CA ARG A 172 1.66 4.86 -14.87
C ARG A 172 0.53 4.13 -15.60
N LEU A 173 -0.67 4.11 -15.02
CA LEU A 173 -1.84 3.49 -15.63
C LEU A 173 -2.25 4.21 -16.91
N VAL A 174 -2.33 5.55 -16.90
CA VAL A 174 -2.67 6.36 -18.07
C VAL A 174 -1.62 6.18 -19.17
N GLY A 175 -0.33 6.15 -18.83
CA GLY A 175 0.73 5.89 -19.80
C GLY A 175 0.61 4.49 -20.44
N ALA A 176 0.36 3.46 -19.64
CA ALA A 176 0.14 2.10 -20.14
C ALA A 176 -1.13 2.00 -21.03
N LEU A 177 -2.22 2.64 -20.62
CA LEU A 177 -3.46 2.69 -21.39
C LEU A 177 -3.31 3.49 -22.69
N ALA A 178 -2.55 4.59 -22.68
CA ALA A 178 -2.28 5.38 -23.88
C ALA A 178 -1.49 4.57 -24.93
N ALA A 179 -0.47 3.82 -24.49
CA ALA A 179 0.27 2.92 -25.37
C ALA A 179 -0.62 1.82 -25.97
N ASN A 180 -1.48 1.20 -25.13
CA ASN A 180 -2.46 0.23 -25.61
C ASN A 180 -3.50 0.87 -26.55
N GLY A 181 -3.87 2.13 -26.30
CA GLY A 181 -4.78 2.90 -27.14
C GLY A 181 -4.28 3.02 -28.58
N VAL A 182 -2.99 3.31 -28.78
CA VAL A 182 -2.36 3.34 -30.12
C VAL A 182 -2.40 1.97 -30.78
N ILE A 183 -2.15 0.89 -30.03
CA ILE A 183 -2.21 -0.49 -30.55
C ILE A 183 -3.64 -0.84 -30.98
N TRP A 184 -4.64 -0.47 -30.17
CA TRP A 184 -6.04 -0.70 -30.47
C TRP A 184 -6.49 0.10 -31.69
N GLU A 185 -6.09 1.36 -31.79
CA GLU A 185 -6.36 2.20 -32.96
C GLU A 185 -5.80 1.56 -34.23
N GLN A 186 -4.54 1.11 -34.21
CA GLN A 186 -3.94 0.41 -35.35
C GLN A 186 -4.64 -0.91 -35.66
N THR A 187 -5.04 -1.66 -34.63
CA THR A 187 -5.75 -2.94 -34.81
C THR A 187 -7.13 -2.72 -35.42
N VAL A 188 -7.84 -1.66 -35.00
CA VAL A 188 -9.13 -1.28 -35.58
C VAL A 188 -8.98 -0.83 -37.02
N GLU A 189 -7.94 -0.05 -37.34
CA GLU A 189 -7.65 0.36 -38.72
C GLU A 189 -7.35 -0.85 -39.61
N ASN A 190 -6.46 -1.75 -39.17
CA ASN A 190 -6.11 -2.96 -39.89
C ASN A 190 -7.34 -3.88 -40.09
N ALA A 191 -8.12 -4.11 -39.03
CA ALA A 191 -9.35 -4.89 -39.12
C ALA A 191 -10.37 -4.23 -40.06
N GLY A 192 -10.44 -2.89 -40.10
CA GLY A 192 -11.26 -2.15 -41.04
C GLY A 192 -10.85 -2.37 -42.50
N GLN A 193 -9.54 -2.43 -42.78
CA GLN A 193 -9.01 -2.76 -44.11
C GLN A 193 -9.30 -4.24 -44.46
N GLU A 194 -9.05 -5.17 -43.54
CA GLU A 194 -9.32 -6.60 -43.74
C GLU A 194 -10.80 -6.86 -44.03
N LEU A 195 -11.71 -6.15 -43.35
CA LEU A 195 -13.16 -6.29 -43.53
C LEU A 195 -13.62 -6.00 -44.96
N VAL A 196 -12.91 -5.15 -45.70
CA VAL A 196 -13.17 -4.88 -47.12
C VAL A 196 -12.86 -6.11 -47.99
N PHE A 197 -11.83 -6.89 -47.62
CA PHE A 197 -11.34 -8.03 -48.40
C PHE A 197 -12.01 -9.35 -48.03
N ILE A 198 -12.57 -9.48 -46.82
CA ILE A 198 -13.21 -10.70 -46.33
C ILE A 198 -14.17 -11.35 -47.35
N PRO A 199 -15.09 -10.62 -48.03
CA PRO A 199 -16.02 -11.25 -48.96
C PRO A 199 -15.31 -11.95 -50.13
N GLY A 200 -14.25 -11.35 -50.68
CA GLY A 200 -13.47 -11.93 -51.76
C GLY A 200 -12.65 -13.12 -51.28
N ASP A 201 -11.91 -12.96 -50.19
CA ASP A 201 -11.05 -14.01 -49.64
C ASP A 201 -11.87 -15.23 -49.19
N THR A 202 -13.04 -15.00 -48.60
CA THR A 202 -14.00 -16.06 -48.24
C THR A 202 -14.53 -16.77 -49.49
N LEU A 203 -14.81 -16.05 -50.57
CA LEU A 203 -15.28 -16.65 -51.81
C LEU A 203 -14.21 -17.57 -52.43
N VAL A 204 -12.95 -17.16 -52.40
CA VAL A 204 -11.82 -18.01 -52.83
C VAL A 204 -11.73 -19.24 -51.92
N ALA A 205 -11.80 -19.06 -50.60
CA ALA A 205 -11.74 -20.16 -49.63
C ALA A 205 -12.91 -21.16 -49.77
N CYS A 206 -14.14 -20.69 -49.98
CA CYS A 206 -15.30 -21.54 -50.22
C CYS A 206 -15.19 -22.31 -51.54
N SER A 207 -14.70 -21.66 -52.60
CA SER A 207 -14.46 -22.30 -53.90
C SER A 207 -13.38 -23.38 -53.78
N TYR A 208 -12.33 -23.08 -53.02
CA TYR A 208 -11.25 -24.00 -52.71
C TYR A 208 -11.76 -25.25 -51.95
N ALA A 209 -12.48 -25.05 -50.85
CA ALA A 209 -13.04 -26.14 -50.05
C ALA A 209 -14.05 -27.01 -50.82
N SER A 210 -14.76 -26.43 -51.79
CA SER A 210 -15.80 -27.14 -52.54
C SER A 210 -15.27 -27.96 -53.71
N TYR A 211 -14.24 -27.46 -54.41
CA TYR A 211 -13.84 -28.01 -55.72
C TYR A 211 -12.40 -28.52 -55.77
N VAL A 212 -11.51 -28.02 -54.91
CA VAL A 212 -10.06 -28.18 -55.11
C VAL A 212 -9.48 -29.40 -54.41
N GLY A 213 -10.20 -29.98 -53.45
CA GLY A 213 -9.70 -31.08 -52.61
C GLY A 213 -9.20 -32.32 -53.36
N VAL A 214 -9.76 -32.62 -54.53
CA VAL A 214 -9.37 -33.80 -55.34
C VAL A 214 -8.07 -33.60 -56.12
N PHE A 215 -7.66 -32.35 -56.35
CA PHE A 215 -6.55 -32.02 -57.23
C PHE A 215 -5.19 -32.10 -56.53
N THR A 216 -4.15 -32.31 -57.33
CA THR A 216 -2.74 -32.27 -56.91
C THR A 216 -2.29 -30.82 -56.69
N ARG A 217 -1.23 -30.62 -55.89
CA ARG A 217 -0.70 -29.30 -55.50
C ARG A 217 -0.65 -28.28 -56.64
N GLN A 218 0.05 -28.60 -57.74
CA GLN A 218 0.20 -27.69 -58.88
C GLN A 218 -1.16 -27.23 -59.41
N TYR A 219 -2.09 -28.16 -59.59
CA TYR A 219 -3.41 -27.84 -60.11
C TYR A 219 -4.25 -27.03 -59.10
N ARG A 220 -4.01 -27.21 -57.78
CA ARG A 220 -4.62 -26.35 -56.75
C ARG A 220 -4.15 -24.91 -56.89
N GLU A 221 -2.84 -24.70 -57.01
CA GLU A 221 -2.22 -23.39 -57.18
C GLU A 221 -2.75 -22.71 -58.46
N ASP A 222 -2.71 -23.42 -59.60
CA ASP A 222 -3.23 -22.92 -60.88
C ASP A 222 -4.73 -22.55 -60.80
N THR A 223 -5.52 -23.35 -60.09
CA THR A 223 -6.97 -23.12 -59.93
C THR A 223 -7.24 -21.92 -59.03
N VAL A 224 -6.50 -21.76 -57.93
CA VAL A 224 -6.61 -20.60 -57.04
C VAL A 224 -6.22 -19.33 -57.80
N ASP A 225 -5.13 -19.36 -58.54
CA ASP A 225 -4.70 -18.23 -59.37
C ASP A 225 -5.76 -17.85 -60.40
N ALA A 226 -6.38 -18.84 -61.05
CA ALA A 226 -7.48 -18.60 -61.98
C ALA A 226 -8.71 -17.97 -61.29
N PHE A 227 -9.06 -18.42 -60.08
CA PHE A 227 -10.14 -17.81 -59.29
C PHE A 227 -9.82 -16.36 -58.91
N VAL A 228 -8.61 -16.11 -58.42
CA VAL A 228 -8.16 -14.77 -58.02
C VAL A 228 -8.16 -13.82 -59.23
N GLN A 229 -7.65 -14.26 -60.38
CA GLN A 229 -7.66 -13.47 -61.62
C GLN A 229 -9.10 -13.15 -62.08
N TYR A 230 -10.00 -14.13 -62.02
CA TYR A 230 -11.40 -13.94 -62.39
C TYR A 230 -12.11 -12.94 -61.48
N LEU A 231 -11.96 -13.08 -60.15
CA LEU A 231 -12.57 -12.20 -59.16
C LEU A 231 -12.02 -10.77 -59.24
N THR A 232 -10.71 -10.63 -59.45
CA THR A 232 -10.06 -9.34 -59.70
C THR A 232 -10.64 -8.67 -60.95
N LYS A 233 -10.81 -9.41 -62.05
CA LYS A 233 -11.43 -8.89 -63.29
C LYS A 233 -12.88 -8.46 -63.10
N LYS A 234 -13.59 -9.08 -62.14
CA LYS A 234 -14.97 -8.74 -61.77
C LYS A 234 -15.07 -7.61 -60.75
N GLY A 235 -13.95 -7.06 -60.29
CA GLY A 235 -13.92 -5.95 -59.34
C GLY A 235 -14.26 -6.36 -57.90
N VAL A 236 -14.09 -7.63 -57.56
CA VAL A 236 -14.25 -8.09 -56.17
C VAL A 236 -13.00 -7.72 -55.37
N PRO A 237 -13.13 -7.00 -54.24
CA PRO A 237 -11.98 -6.71 -53.38
C PRO A 237 -11.39 -8.00 -52.81
N LEU A 238 -10.08 -8.16 -52.94
CA LEU A 238 -9.31 -9.30 -52.45
C LEU A 238 -8.11 -8.78 -51.68
N GLY A 239 -7.64 -9.57 -50.70
CA GLY A 239 -6.40 -9.27 -50.00
C GLY A 239 -5.20 -9.25 -50.95
N PRO A 240 -4.06 -8.65 -50.55
CA PRO A 240 -2.85 -8.59 -51.37
C PRO A 240 -2.28 -9.98 -51.69
N LYS A 241 -2.55 -10.97 -50.84
CA LYS A 241 -2.20 -12.38 -51.05
C LYS A 241 -3.33 -13.26 -50.49
N PRO A 242 -4.38 -13.55 -51.27
CA PRO A 242 -5.49 -14.36 -50.82
C PRO A 242 -5.03 -15.81 -50.62
N ASP A 243 -5.02 -16.26 -49.37
CA ASP A 243 -4.65 -17.63 -49.00
C ASP A 243 -5.88 -18.37 -48.45
N PRO A 244 -6.41 -19.37 -49.19
CA PRO A 244 -7.52 -20.20 -48.73
C PRO A 244 -7.27 -20.88 -47.39
N LEU A 245 -6.03 -21.31 -47.13
CA LEU A 245 -5.69 -22.02 -45.90
C LEU A 245 -5.79 -21.09 -44.68
N ALA A 246 -5.35 -19.85 -44.82
CA ALA A 246 -5.40 -18.85 -43.74
C ALA A 246 -6.84 -18.48 -43.34
N VAL A 247 -7.80 -18.60 -44.27
CA VAL A 247 -9.23 -18.39 -44.01
C VAL A 247 -9.88 -19.62 -43.38
N LEU A 248 -9.50 -20.82 -43.83
CA LEU A 248 -10.14 -22.08 -43.43
C LEU A 248 -9.58 -22.67 -42.13
N ALA A 249 -8.36 -22.28 -41.72
CA ALA A 249 -7.69 -22.87 -40.59
C ALA A 249 -6.79 -21.85 -39.88
N THR A 250 -6.82 -21.89 -38.55
CA THR A 250 -5.89 -21.13 -37.71
C THR A 250 -4.59 -21.90 -37.48
N ASP A 251 -3.51 -21.18 -37.15
CA ASP A 251 -2.23 -21.79 -36.76
C ASP A 251 -2.38 -22.77 -35.58
N ALA A 252 -3.28 -22.46 -34.65
CA ALA A 252 -3.57 -23.31 -33.50
C ALA A 252 -4.23 -24.65 -33.92
N GLU A 253 -5.18 -24.61 -34.85
CA GLU A 253 -5.80 -25.82 -35.40
C GLU A 253 -4.82 -26.66 -36.19
N MET A 254 -3.99 -26.05 -37.04
CA MET A 254 -2.94 -26.75 -37.78
C MET A 254 -1.93 -27.42 -36.83
N ALA A 255 -1.54 -26.74 -35.75
CA ALA A 255 -0.68 -27.31 -34.73
C ALA A 255 -1.35 -28.49 -33.99
N ALA A 256 -2.66 -28.39 -33.71
CA ALA A 256 -3.42 -29.48 -33.11
C ALA A 256 -3.48 -30.71 -34.05
N TRP A 257 -3.65 -30.50 -35.36
CA TRP A 257 -3.65 -31.59 -36.33
C TRP A 257 -2.29 -32.29 -36.43
N ALA A 258 -1.20 -31.52 -36.36
CA ALA A 258 0.16 -32.08 -36.29
C ALA A 258 0.34 -32.97 -35.05
N GLY A 259 -0.18 -32.55 -33.90
CA GLY A 259 -0.21 -33.37 -32.68
C GLY A 259 -1.06 -34.65 -32.81
N GLN A 260 -2.07 -34.64 -33.69
CA GLN A 260 -2.94 -35.79 -33.99
C GLN A 260 -2.36 -36.71 -35.08
N GLY A 261 -1.17 -36.40 -35.61
CA GLY A 261 -0.47 -37.22 -36.62
C GLY A 261 -0.75 -36.85 -38.07
N LEU A 262 -1.35 -35.69 -38.33
CA LEU A 262 -1.36 -35.11 -39.68
C LEU A 262 0.04 -34.55 -39.99
N PRO A 263 0.62 -34.84 -41.17
CA PRO A 263 1.86 -34.19 -41.57
C PRO A 263 1.72 -32.66 -41.64
N SER A 264 2.80 -31.94 -41.33
CA SER A 264 2.81 -30.47 -41.32
C SER A 264 3.14 -29.84 -42.68
N ASP A 265 3.13 -30.63 -43.76
CA ASP A 265 3.28 -30.10 -45.11
C ASP A 265 2.02 -29.33 -45.55
N ARG A 266 2.20 -28.45 -46.53
CA ARG A 266 1.14 -27.53 -46.98
C ARG A 266 -0.11 -28.27 -47.48
N VAL A 267 0.06 -29.32 -48.27
CA VAL A 267 -1.06 -30.07 -48.88
C VAL A 267 -1.83 -30.85 -47.82
N SER A 268 -1.15 -31.43 -46.83
CA SER A 268 -1.76 -32.10 -45.69
C SER A 268 -2.58 -31.12 -44.83
N CYS A 269 -2.05 -29.93 -44.54
CA CYS A 269 -2.80 -28.88 -43.83
C CYS A 269 -4.03 -28.42 -44.63
N GLU A 270 -3.92 -28.23 -45.95
CA GLU A 270 -5.05 -27.90 -46.82
C GLU A 270 -6.11 -29.01 -46.82
N ASN A 271 -5.70 -30.27 -46.91
CA ASN A 271 -6.59 -31.42 -46.81
C ASN A 271 -7.32 -31.46 -45.47
N GLY A 272 -6.59 -31.17 -44.38
CA GLY A 272 -7.15 -31.05 -43.05
C GLY A 272 -8.20 -29.94 -42.97
N ALA A 273 -7.89 -28.77 -43.51
CA ALA A 273 -8.79 -27.62 -43.55
C ALA A 273 -10.06 -27.89 -44.37
N ILE A 274 -9.94 -28.51 -45.54
CA ILE A 274 -11.08 -28.91 -46.37
C ILE A 274 -11.96 -29.91 -45.63
N LEU A 275 -11.37 -30.94 -45.00
CA LEU A 275 -12.11 -31.95 -44.26
C LEU A 275 -12.88 -31.36 -43.06
N CYS A 276 -12.31 -30.38 -42.37
CA CYS A 276 -12.97 -29.70 -41.24
C CYS A 276 -14.16 -28.85 -41.65
N ASN A 277 -14.03 -28.16 -42.80
CA ASN A 277 -14.97 -27.14 -43.24
C ASN A 277 -15.97 -27.64 -44.29
N SER A 278 -15.84 -28.89 -44.73
CA SER A 278 -16.77 -29.51 -45.69
C SER A 278 -18.12 -29.83 -45.05
N GLN A 279 -19.19 -29.31 -45.65
CA GLN A 279 -20.56 -29.71 -45.29
C GLN A 279 -20.93 -31.09 -45.84
N ARG A 280 -20.34 -31.47 -46.98
CA ARG A 280 -20.51 -32.81 -47.54
C ARG A 280 -19.59 -33.78 -46.82
N TRP A 281 -20.03 -35.02 -46.70
CA TRP A 281 -19.20 -36.08 -46.15
C TRP A 281 -17.94 -36.26 -47.00
N SER A 282 -16.79 -36.38 -46.33
CA SER A 282 -15.51 -36.42 -47.01
C SER A 282 -15.16 -37.86 -47.42
N LEU A 283 -14.83 -38.04 -48.69
CA LEU A 283 -14.29 -39.26 -49.27
C LEU A 283 -12.80 -39.05 -49.55
N ILE A 284 -11.97 -39.80 -48.86
CA ILE A 284 -10.54 -39.58 -48.80
C ILE A 284 -9.83 -40.65 -49.63
N ILE A 285 -9.05 -40.20 -50.61
CA ILE A 285 -8.15 -41.03 -51.39
C ILE A 285 -6.82 -41.07 -50.65
N ASP A 286 -6.58 -42.14 -49.89
CA ASP A 286 -5.41 -42.28 -49.01
C ASP A 286 -4.76 -43.67 -49.20
N PRO A 287 -3.91 -43.83 -50.23
CA PRO A 287 -3.20 -45.08 -50.48
C PRO A 287 -2.18 -45.42 -49.39
N GLN A 288 -1.57 -44.39 -48.78
CA GLN A 288 -0.51 -44.52 -47.78
C GLN A 288 -1.03 -44.66 -46.34
N LEU A 289 -2.34 -44.53 -46.13
CA LEU A 289 -2.99 -44.63 -44.81
C LEU A 289 -2.53 -43.56 -43.81
N GLN A 290 -2.11 -42.38 -44.27
CA GLN A 290 -1.73 -41.28 -43.38
C GLN A 290 -2.95 -40.51 -42.87
N GLY A 291 -3.88 -40.16 -43.76
CA GLY A 291 -5.09 -39.40 -43.41
C GLY A 291 -6.01 -40.17 -42.47
N ILE A 292 -6.11 -41.49 -42.65
CA ILE A 292 -6.92 -42.34 -41.77
C ILE A 292 -6.39 -42.39 -40.32
N VAL A 293 -5.06 -42.39 -40.13
CA VAL A 293 -4.45 -42.37 -38.79
C VAL A 293 -4.80 -41.07 -38.09
N TRP A 294 -4.71 -39.95 -38.80
CA TRP A 294 -5.10 -38.64 -38.27
C TRP A 294 -6.57 -38.60 -37.84
N ILE A 295 -7.50 -39.06 -38.68
CA ILE A 295 -8.94 -39.08 -38.35
C ILE A 295 -9.24 -39.93 -37.13
N LYS A 296 -8.61 -41.10 -37.03
CA LYS A 296 -8.75 -41.99 -35.87
C LYS A 296 -8.27 -41.33 -34.58
N ASN A 297 -7.14 -40.64 -34.61
CA ASN A 297 -6.60 -39.95 -33.45
C ASN A 297 -7.48 -38.75 -33.05
N ARG A 298 -7.95 -37.99 -34.04
CA ARG A 298 -8.77 -36.80 -33.84
C ARG A 298 -10.15 -37.10 -33.28
N GLU A 299 -10.83 -38.13 -33.81
CA GLU A 299 -12.19 -38.48 -33.42
C GLU A 299 -12.21 -39.61 -32.36
N SER A 300 -11.05 -39.87 -31.73
CA SER A 300 -10.90 -40.90 -30.68
C SER A 300 -11.77 -40.59 -29.45
N ASP A 301 -11.70 -39.35 -28.95
CA ASP A 301 -12.50 -38.87 -27.82
C ASP A 301 -14.00 -38.83 -28.13
N ASN A 302 -14.38 -38.68 -29.40
CA ASN A 302 -15.77 -38.66 -29.86
C ASN A 302 -16.36 -40.07 -30.07
N GLY A 303 -15.57 -41.13 -29.85
CA GLY A 303 -16.02 -42.51 -29.96
C GLY A 303 -16.22 -42.99 -31.40
N LEU A 304 -15.26 -42.69 -32.28
CA LEU A 304 -15.26 -43.11 -33.70
C LEU A 304 -15.56 -44.61 -33.88
N GLN A 305 -16.56 -44.90 -34.72
CA GLN A 305 -16.93 -46.24 -35.11
C GLN A 305 -16.34 -46.59 -36.47
N VAL A 306 -15.48 -47.62 -36.52
CA VAL A 306 -14.80 -48.04 -37.75
C VAL A 306 -15.54 -49.24 -38.36
N THR A 307 -15.87 -49.17 -39.64
CA THR A 307 -16.54 -50.25 -40.38
C THR A 307 -16.02 -50.36 -41.81
N ARG A 308 -16.48 -51.36 -42.56
CA ARG A 308 -16.08 -51.63 -43.96
C ARG A 308 -17.28 -51.99 -44.80
N MET A 309 -17.19 -51.73 -46.11
CA MET A 309 -18.20 -52.16 -47.08
C MET A 309 -18.41 -53.67 -47.04
N GLY A 310 -19.67 -54.12 -46.99
CA GLY A 310 -20.05 -55.54 -46.93
C GLY A 310 -19.89 -56.22 -45.56
N HIS A 311 -19.47 -55.52 -44.50
CA HIS A 311 -19.39 -56.11 -43.17
C HIS A 311 -20.78 -56.33 -42.55
N SER A 312 -21.04 -57.51 -41.98
CA SER A 312 -22.38 -57.90 -41.49
C SER A 312 -22.98 -56.96 -40.44
N LYS A 313 -22.13 -56.33 -39.62
CA LYS A 313 -22.54 -55.37 -38.58
C LYS A 313 -22.62 -53.91 -39.05
N MET A 314 -22.32 -53.62 -40.31
CA MET A 314 -22.25 -52.24 -40.80
C MET A 314 -23.56 -51.48 -40.56
N LEU A 315 -24.70 -52.05 -40.98
CA LEU A 315 -26.00 -51.40 -40.81
C LEU A 315 -26.31 -51.14 -39.34
N SER A 316 -26.09 -52.12 -38.45
CA SER A 316 -26.29 -51.91 -37.00
C SER A 316 -25.39 -50.81 -36.42
N THR A 317 -24.15 -50.69 -36.91
CA THR A 317 -23.22 -49.62 -36.49
C THR A 317 -23.74 -48.25 -36.96
N PHE A 318 -24.24 -48.14 -38.20
CA PHE A 318 -24.85 -46.90 -38.68
C PHE A 318 -26.12 -46.55 -37.90
N GLU A 319 -26.98 -47.53 -37.63
CA GLU A 319 -28.20 -47.32 -36.84
C GLU A 319 -27.87 -46.70 -35.46
N MET A 320 -26.93 -47.31 -34.74
CA MET A 320 -26.50 -46.83 -33.43
C MET A 320 -25.80 -45.47 -33.50
N SER A 321 -24.94 -45.27 -34.50
CA SER A 321 -24.13 -44.05 -34.61
C SER A 321 -24.94 -42.84 -35.06
N LEU A 322 -25.92 -43.03 -35.94
CA LEU A 322 -26.83 -41.97 -36.40
C LEU A 322 -27.70 -41.44 -35.24
N ASP A 323 -28.22 -42.34 -34.40
CA ASP A 323 -29.04 -41.98 -33.24
C ASP A 323 -28.19 -41.33 -32.12
N GLN A 324 -27.04 -41.94 -31.80
CA GLN A 324 -26.14 -41.43 -30.74
C GLN A 324 -25.28 -40.24 -31.16
N GLY A 325 -25.19 -39.94 -32.46
CA GLY A 325 -24.32 -38.88 -32.98
C GLY A 325 -22.83 -39.21 -32.94
N LYS A 326 -22.46 -40.50 -33.01
CA LYS A 326 -21.05 -40.92 -33.05
C LYS A 326 -20.51 -40.84 -34.48
N PRO A 327 -19.25 -40.42 -34.68
CA PRO A 327 -18.66 -40.39 -36.02
C PRO A 327 -18.42 -41.81 -36.54
N VAL A 328 -18.58 -42.02 -37.84
CA VAL A 328 -18.35 -43.30 -38.52
C VAL A 328 -17.28 -43.15 -39.59
N LEU A 329 -16.34 -44.09 -39.62
CA LEU A 329 -15.31 -44.21 -40.66
C LEU A 329 -15.51 -45.51 -41.43
N ILE A 330 -15.71 -45.41 -42.74
CA ILE A 330 -15.70 -46.57 -43.65
C ILE A 330 -14.31 -46.72 -44.25
N GLU A 331 -13.62 -47.82 -43.95
CA GLU A 331 -12.31 -48.13 -44.51
C GLU A 331 -12.39 -48.93 -45.81
N ASN A 332 -11.36 -48.76 -46.64
CA ASN A 332 -11.11 -49.61 -47.81
C ASN A 332 -12.32 -49.70 -48.75
N MET A 333 -12.93 -48.54 -49.02
CA MET A 333 -13.99 -48.44 -50.01
C MET A 333 -13.46 -48.68 -51.42
N GLY A 334 -14.22 -49.40 -52.23
CA GLY A 334 -14.01 -49.45 -53.67
C GLY A 334 -14.58 -48.22 -54.37
N GLU A 335 -14.91 -48.39 -55.64
CA GLU A 335 -15.49 -47.33 -56.49
C GLU A 335 -17.02 -47.21 -56.35
N GLY A 336 -17.67 -48.24 -55.79
CA GLY A 336 -19.11 -48.28 -55.56
C GLY A 336 -19.50 -48.01 -54.11
N ILE A 337 -20.63 -47.31 -53.93
CA ILE A 337 -21.31 -47.12 -52.64
C ILE A 337 -22.57 -47.99 -52.63
N ASP A 338 -22.79 -48.71 -51.52
CA ASP A 338 -24.00 -49.52 -51.36
C ASP A 338 -25.24 -48.62 -51.33
N ALA A 339 -26.26 -48.95 -52.13
CA ALA A 339 -27.51 -48.21 -52.23
C ALA A 339 -28.21 -48.06 -50.87
N VAL A 340 -27.99 -48.99 -49.93
CA VAL A 340 -28.60 -48.95 -48.59
C VAL A 340 -28.12 -47.75 -47.77
N ILE A 341 -26.86 -47.33 -47.92
CA ILE A 341 -26.28 -46.20 -47.17
C ILE A 341 -26.30 -44.90 -47.96
N MET A 342 -26.61 -44.94 -49.25
CA MET A 342 -26.65 -43.77 -50.13
C MET A 342 -27.50 -42.61 -49.58
N PRO A 343 -28.69 -42.83 -48.97
CA PRO A 343 -29.45 -41.73 -48.37
C PRO A 343 -28.73 -41.01 -47.22
N VAL A 344 -27.84 -41.71 -46.49
CA VAL A 344 -26.99 -41.11 -45.45
C VAL A 344 -25.87 -40.29 -46.11
N VAL A 345 -25.26 -40.84 -47.17
CA VAL A 345 -24.17 -40.20 -47.92
C VAL A 345 -24.65 -38.90 -48.59
N SER A 346 -25.81 -38.94 -49.25
CA SER A 346 -26.43 -37.76 -49.88
C SER A 346 -27.11 -36.82 -48.90
N ARG A 347 -27.17 -37.19 -47.61
CA ARG A 347 -27.89 -36.43 -46.56
C ARG A 347 -29.35 -36.18 -46.95
N ASN A 348 -29.99 -37.16 -47.59
CA ASN A 348 -31.40 -37.13 -47.93
C ASN A 348 -32.25 -37.25 -46.65
N THR A 349 -32.48 -36.11 -46.01
CA THR A 349 -33.16 -35.99 -44.73
C THR A 349 -34.60 -35.55 -44.91
N ILE A 350 -35.50 -36.19 -44.18
CA ILE A 350 -36.92 -35.83 -44.10
C ILE A 350 -37.14 -35.12 -42.77
N LYS A 351 -37.71 -33.90 -42.80
CA LYS A 351 -38.05 -33.16 -41.59
C LYS A 351 -39.35 -33.73 -41.00
N ARG A 352 -39.28 -34.38 -39.84
CA ARG A 352 -40.45 -34.80 -39.06
C ARG A 352 -40.50 -33.99 -37.75
N GLY A 353 -41.39 -32.99 -37.71
CA GLY A 353 -41.45 -32.04 -36.61
C GLY A 353 -40.17 -31.21 -36.49
N ASN A 354 -39.52 -31.23 -35.33
CA ASN A 354 -38.23 -30.55 -35.10
C ASN A 354 -37.00 -31.44 -35.31
N LYS A 355 -37.19 -32.71 -35.69
CA LYS A 355 -36.09 -33.67 -35.89
C LYS A 355 -35.88 -33.94 -37.38
N ARG A 356 -34.62 -34.16 -37.77
CA ARG A 356 -34.25 -34.65 -39.11
C ARG A 356 -34.16 -36.17 -39.05
N VAL A 357 -34.75 -36.84 -40.03
CA VAL A 357 -34.79 -38.31 -40.12
C VAL A 357 -34.18 -38.73 -41.45
N VAL A 358 -33.35 -39.78 -41.46
CA VAL A 358 -32.78 -40.38 -42.66
C VAL A 358 -33.27 -41.82 -42.78
N LYS A 359 -33.57 -42.24 -44.00
CA LYS A 359 -33.94 -43.64 -44.30
C LYS A 359 -32.67 -44.47 -44.50
N LEU A 360 -32.50 -45.52 -43.71
CA LEU A 360 -31.41 -46.49 -43.83
C LEU A 360 -32.03 -47.88 -44.07
N GLY A 361 -31.90 -48.39 -45.30
CA GLY A 361 -32.65 -49.58 -45.73
C GLY A 361 -34.16 -49.35 -45.59
N ASP A 362 -34.83 -50.18 -44.77
CA ASP A 362 -36.26 -50.06 -44.50
C ASP A 362 -36.60 -49.26 -43.24
N LYS A 363 -35.58 -48.81 -42.47
CA LYS A 363 -35.78 -48.09 -41.21
C LYS A 363 -35.62 -46.59 -41.38
N GLU A 364 -36.43 -45.83 -40.64
CA GLU A 364 -36.28 -44.39 -40.47
C GLU A 364 -35.56 -44.10 -39.15
N ILE A 365 -34.44 -43.38 -39.21
CA ILE A 365 -33.56 -43.12 -38.07
C ILE A 365 -33.39 -41.63 -37.88
N VAL A 366 -33.47 -41.16 -36.64
CA VAL A 366 -33.22 -39.76 -36.31
C VAL A 366 -31.75 -39.45 -36.56
N LEU A 367 -31.47 -38.45 -37.39
CA LEU A 367 -30.13 -37.95 -37.62
C LEU A 367 -29.75 -36.97 -36.51
N ASN A 368 -28.79 -37.38 -35.68
CA ASN A 368 -28.19 -36.50 -34.70
C ASN A 368 -27.27 -35.46 -35.38
N ASN A 369 -27.27 -34.23 -34.88
CA ASN A 369 -26.49 -33.13 -35.45
C ASN A 369 -24.97 -33.31 -35.27
N SER A 370 -24.53 -34.09 -34.28
CA SER A 370 -23.12 -34.37 -34.02
C SER A 370 -22.55 -35.49 -34.90
N PHE A 371 -23.41 -36.22 -35.61
CA PHE A 371 -22.97 -37.32 -36.49
C PHE A 371 -22.05 -36.80 -37.60
N LYS A 372 -20.96 -37.52 -37.86
CA LYS A 372 -20.08 -37.29 -39.00
C LYS A 372 -19.78 -38.60 -39.72
N LEU A 373 -19.70 -38.55 -41.05
CA LEU A 373 -19.29 -39.67 -41.88
C LEU A 373 -17.98 -39.36 -42.60
N PHE A 374 -17.01 -40.26 -42.42
CA PHE A 374 -15.75 -40.28 -43.15
C PHE A 374 -15.66 -41.55 -43.98
N MET A 375 -15.19 -41.42 -45.21
CA MET A 375 -15.03 -42.52 -46.15
C MET A 375 -13.60 -42.53 -46.63
N GLN A 376 -12.97 -43.70 -46.72
CA GLN A 376 -11.58 -43.85 -47.13
C GLN A 376 -11.44 -44.94 -48.19
N THR A 377 -10.65 -44.66 -49.22
CA THR A 377 -10.21 -45.64 -50.22
C THR A 377 -8.70 -45.74 -50.29
N LYS A 378 -8.19 -46.96 -50.51
CA LYS A 378 -6.78 -47.25 -50.75
C LYS A 378 -6.38 -47.17 -52.22
N LEU A 379 -7.36 -47.07 -53.12
CA LEU A 379 -7.12 -46.99 -54.55
C LEU A 379 -6.44 -45.65 -54.85
N SER A 380 -5.28 -45.66 -55.51
CA SER A 380 -4.55 -44.43 -55.82
C SER A 380 -5.24 -43.56 -56.85
N ASN A 381 -5.99 -44.17 -57.77
CA ASN A 381 -6.73 -43.46 -58.81
C ASN A 381 -8.11 -44.09 -59.01
N PRO A 382 -9.05 -43.91 -58.07
CA PRO A 382 -10.39 -44.48 -58.16
C PRO A 382 -11.23 -43.71 -59.17
N HIS A 383 -12.01 -44.42 -59.98
CA HIS A 383 -12.96 -43.81 -60.89
C HIS A 383 -14.36 -43.71 -60.24
N TYR A 384 -14.63 -42.56 -59.61
CA TYR A 384 -15.96 -42.29 -59.04
C TYR A 384 -16.89 -41.64 -60.06
N PRO A 385 -18.14 -42.12 -60.18
CA PRO A 385 -19.13 -41.51 -61.05
C PRO A 385 -19.56 -40.12 -60.53
N PRO A 386 -20.06 -39.23 -61.40
CA PRO A 386 -20.38 -37.85 -61.06
C PRO A 386 -21.34 -37.68 -59.87
N GLU A 387 -22.24 -38.66 -59.65
CA GLU A 387 -23.16 -38.66 -58.52
C GLU A 387 -22.41 -38.70 -57.19
N ILE A 388 -21.33 -39.47 -57.08
CA ILE A 388 -20.52 -39.53 -55.84
C ILE A 388 -19.76 -38.21 -55.65
N GLN A 389 -19.27 -37.60 -56.73
CA GLN A 389 -18.60 -36.29 -56.67
C GLN A 389 -19.58 -35.15 -56.29
N ALA A 390 -20.85 -35.28 -56.65
CA ALA A 390 -21.89 -34.32 -56.27
C ALA A 390 -22.28 -34.47 -54.79
N GLU A 391 -22.30 -35.69 -54.26
CA GLU A 391 -22.79 -35.95 -52.91
C GLU A 391 -21.71 -35.91 -51.82
N CYS A 392 -20.45 -36.16 -52.18
CA CYS A 392 -19.29 -36.20 -51.29
C CYS A 392 -18.25 -35.15 -51.67
N THR A 393 -17.51 -34.65 -50.68
CA THR A 393 -16.27 -33.92 -50.95
C THR A 393 -15.15 -34.93 -51.11
N ILE A 394 -14.56 -35.03 -52.31
CA ILE A 394 -13.41 -35.90 -52.53
C ILE A 394 -12.12 -35.16 -52.19
N ILE A 395 -11.29 -35.75 -51.33
CA ILE A 395 -10.03 -35.17 -50.89
C ILE A 395 -8.89 -36.13 -51.23
N ASN A 396 -7.90 -35.64 -51.94
CA ASN A 396 -6.72 -36.40 -52.31
C ASN A 396 -5.63 -36.29 -51.23
N PHE A 397 -5.45 -37.36 -50.46
CA PHE A 397 -4.40 -37.53 -49.46
C PHE A 397 -3.19 -38.32 -49.99
N THR A 398 -3.09 -38.51 -51.30
CA THR A 398 -1.92 -39.15 -51.90
C THR A 398 -0.68 -38.32 -51.60
N VAL A 399 0.33 -38.96 -51.02
CA VAL A 399 1.62 -38.33 -50.74
C VAL A 399 2.28 -37.92 -52.06
N THR A 400 2.60 -36.64 -52.21
CA THR A 400 3.39 -36.11 -53.33
C THR A 400 4.88 -36.19 -53.03
N GLU A 401 5.74 -36.13 -54.06
CA GLU A 401 7.20 -36.12 -53.88
C GLU A 401 7.64 -34.95 -53.01
N ASP A 402 7.19 -33.73 -53.31
CA ASP A 402 7.42 -32.54 -52.47
C ASP A 402 6.97 -32.74 -51.02
N GLY A 403 5.77 -33.32 -50.81
CA GLY A 403 5.22 -33.53 -49.48
C GLY A 403 6.03 -34.56 -48.70
N LEU A 404 6.53 -35.59 -49.38
CA LEU A 404 7.43 -36.57 -48.79
C LEU A 404 8.81 -35.96 -48.49
N GLU A 405 9.33 -35.11 -49.36
CA GLU A 405 10.58 -34.37 -49.14
C GLU A 405 10.49 -33.51 -47.88
N ASP A 406 9.42 -32.73 -47.71
CA ASP A 406 9.18 -31.92 -46.51
C ASP A 406 9.08 -32.78 -45.23
N GLN A 407 8.37 -33.91 -45.31
CA GLN A 407 8.24 -34.85 -44.20
C GLN A 407 9.60 -35.47 -43.83
N LEU A 408 10.38 -35.90 -44.83
CA LEU A 408 11.70 -36.48 -44.61
C LEU A 408 12.69 -35.43 -44.11
N LEU A 409 12.67 -34.21 -44.63
CA LEU A 409 13.48 -33.09 -44.16
C LEU A 409 13.20 -32.83 -42.68
N PHE A 410 11.93 -32.81 -42.27
CA PHE A 410 11.56 -32.67 -40.86
C PHE A 410 12.15 -33.79 -40.00
N LEU A 411 12.06 -35.05 -40.44
CA LEU A 411 12.61 -36.21 -39.72
C LEU A 411 14.15 -36.18 -39.66
N VAL A 412 14.81 -35.82 -40.76
CA VAL A 412 16.27 -35.68 -40.83
C VAL A 412 16.74 -34.58 -39.89
N VAL A 413 16.12 -33.41 -39.91
CA VAL A 413 16.45 -32.31 -38.97
C VAL A 413 16.26 -32.75 -37.52
N LYS A 414 15.22 -33.53 -37.22
CA LYS A 414 14.97 -34.05 -35.87
C LYS A 414 16.06 -35.02 -35.40
N LEU A 415 16.67 -35.79 -36.29
CA LEU A 415 17.73 -36.75 -35.97
C LEU A 415 19.13 -36.13 -36.00
N GLU A 416 19.46 -35.38 -37.05
CA GLU A 416 20.77 -34.74 -37.26
C GLU A 416 20.98 -33.51 -36.37
N ARG A 417 19.92 -32.73 -36.14
CA ARG A 417 19.97 -31.48 -35.35
C ARG A 417 18.83 -31.42 -34.33
N PRO A 418 18.84 -32.32 -33.32
CA PRO A 418 17.79 -32.37 -32.30
C PRO A 418 17.72 -31.10 -31.47
N ASP A 419 18.81 -30.35 -31.36
CA ASP A 419 18.89 -29.02 -30.72
C ASP A 419 17.99 -28.00 -31.43
N LEU A 420 18.08 -27.92 -32.76
CA LEU A 420 17.25 -27.02 -33.57
C LEU A 420 15.79 -27.47 -33.60
N ALA A 421 15.55 -28.78 -33.67
CA ALA A 421 14.19 -29.32 -33.66
C ALA A 421 13.47 -29.03 -32.33
N LYS A 422 14.15 -29.21 -31.19
CA LYS A 422 13.61 -28.85 -29.86
C LYS A 422 13.35 -27.35 -29.76
N LYS A 423 14.32 -26.52 -30.17
CA LYS A 423 14.16 -25.05 -30.16
C LYS A 423 13.00 -24.59 -31.03
N LYS A 424 12.81 -25.17 -32.22
CA LYS A 424 11.67 -24.90 -33.09
C LYS A 424 10.35 -25.28 -32.41
N SER A 425 10.28 -26.45 -31.79
CA SER A 425 9.07 -26.90 -31.07
C SER A 425 8.73 -25.99 -29.87
N GLU A 426 9.73 -25.56 -29.11
CA GLU A 426 9.55 -24.64 -27.98
C GLU A 426 9.10 -23.26 -28.46
N LEU A 427 9.71 -22.73 -29.53
CA LEU A 427 9.32 -21.44 -30.11
C LEU A 427 7.89 -21.48 -30.66
N ILE A 428 7.47 -22.56 -31.32
CA ILE A 428 6.09 -22.73 -31.79
C ILE A 428 5.12 -22.76 -30.60
N LYS A 429 5.47 -23.50 -29.53
CA LYS A 429 4.64 -23.56 -28.33
C LYS A 429 4.52 -22.20 -27.65
N GLN A 430 5.63 -21.48 -27.49
CA GLN A 430 5.66 -20.12 -26.94
C GLN A 430 4.86 -19.16 -27.82
N GLN A 431 5.02 -19.22 -29.14
CA GLN A 431 4.26 -18.38 -30.06
C GLN A 431 2.75 -18.62 -29.97
N ASN A 432 2.33 -19.88 -29.80
CA ASN A 432 0.93 -20.22 -29.56
C ASN A 432 0.45 -19.71 -28.19
N GLU A 433 1.25 -19.83 -27.14
CA GLU A 433 0.95 -19.30 -25.80
C GLU A 433 0.91 -17.76 -25.76
N PHE A 434 1.67 -17.06 -26.60
CA PHE A 434 1.62 -15.60 -26.72
C PHE A 434 0.48 -15.07 -27.60
N LYS A 435 -0.14 -15.94 -28.42
CA LYS A 435 -1.29 -15.60 -29.27
C LYS A 435 -2.64 -15.82 -28.56
N VAL A 436 -2.69 -16.72 -27.58
CA VAL A 436 -3.84 -16.97 -26.68
C VAL A 436 -3.79 -15.98 -25.53
#